data_AF-A0A1F8SEP8-F1
#
_entry.id   AF-A0A1F8SEP8-F1
#
_cell.length_a   1.000
_cell.length_b   1.000
_cell.length_c   1.000
_cell.angle_alpha   90.00
_cell.angle_beta   90.00
_cell.angle_gamma   90.00
#
_symmetry.space_group_name_H-M   'P 1'
#
loop_
_entity.id
_entity.type
_entity.pdbx_description
1 polymer ?
#
loop_
_entity_poly.entity_id
_entity_poly.type
_entity_poly.pdbx_seq_one_letter_code
_entity_poly.pdbx_strand_id
1 'polypeptide(L)'
;MAPPSAGRPRARFAILVAMAMATAFVAACGRITVTEPPATPTDFPGLTGRLNAAGIEVRDWVSGDAGCADPDLVPAVIRFSASGIDQATPVTMRLFVFRNRPAFERHRAAVGPCASAWVTDAETYEEVQQSPYVLAGQGPWAPGFEAALRQVLEIAAGTGG
;
A
#
# COMPACT_ATOMS: atom_id res chain seq x y z
N MET A 1 -85.62 17.95 25.30
CA MET A 1 -84.70 18.16 24.16
C MET A 1 -83.42 17.37 24.45
N ALA A 2 -82.87 16.73 23.41
CA ALA A 2 -81.97 15.56 23.31
C ALA A 2 -80.79 15.34 24.32
N PRO A 3 -80.34 14.07 24.49
CA PRO A 3 -79.25 13.62 25.38
C PRO A 3 -77.87 13.65 24.68
N PRO A 4 -76.76 13.43 25.40
CA PRO A 4 -75.98 12.19 25.14
C PRO A 4 -75.16 11.71 26.35
N SER A 5 -74.49 10.56 26.39
CA SER A 5 -74.53 9.24 25.75
C SER A 5 -73.34 8.48 26.36
N ALA A 6 -73.52 7.21 26.68
CA ALA A 6 -72.50 6.35 27.25
C ALA A 6 -71.42 5.93 26.23
N GLY A 7 -70.18 5.82 26.71
CA GLY A 7 -69.22 4.79 26.27
C GLY A 7 -68.28 5.12 25.11
N ARG A 8 -66.97 5.06 25.37
CA ARG A 8 -66.21 3.80 25.21
C ARG A 8 -64.70 4.00 25.49
N PRO A 9 -64.07 3.10 26.27
CA PRO A 9 -62.65 3.12 26.65
C PRO A 9 -61.72 2.62 25.52
N ARG A 10 -61.90 3.11 24.29
CA ARG A 10 -61.15 2.65 23.10
C ARG A 10 -59.92 3.49 22.76
N ALA A 11 -59.82 4.71 23.28
CA ALA A 11 -58.74 5.63 22.92
C ALA A 11 -57.38 5.26 23.53
N ARG A 12 -57.36 4.60 24.70
CA ARG A 12 -56.10 4.31 25.42
C ARG A 12 -55.30 3.15 24.81
N PHE A 13 -55.97 2.21 24.16
CA PHE A 13 -55.30 1.05 23.55
C PHE A 13 -54.62 1.38 22.21
N ALA A 14 -55.16 2.34 21.46
CA ALA A 14 -54.59 2.77 20.19
C ALA A 14 -53.25 3.51 20.36
N ILE A 15 -53.10 4.28 21.45
CA ILE A 15 -51.89 5.06 21.72
C ILE A 15 -50.70 4.15 22.09
N LEU A 16 -50.94 3.06 22.82
CA LEU A 16 -49.88 2.13 23.23
C LEU A 16 -49.34 1.29 22.06
N VAL A 17 -50.19 0.91 21.10
CA VAL A 17 -49.76 0.16 19.91
C VAL A 17 -48.96 1.04 18.95
N ALA A 18 -49.34 2.31 18.80
CA ALA A 18 -48.60 3.26 17.97
C ALA A 18 -47.20 3.58 18.53
N MET A 19 -47.06 3.63 19.87
CA MET A 19 -45.78 3.94 20.51
C MET A 19 -44.80 2.74 20.49
N ALA A 20 -45.31 1.51 20.49
CA ALA A 20 -44.48 0.30 20.36
C ALA A 20 -43.94 0.10 18.93
N MET A 21 -44.61 0.65 17.91
CA MET A 21 -44.19 0.52 16.51
C MET A 21 -43.14 1.57 16.10
N ALA A 22 -43.00 2.66 16.87
CA ALA A 22 -42.02 3.71 16.61
C ALA A 22 -40.60 3.40 17.11
N THR A 23 -40.43 2.51 18.10
CA THR A 23 -39.10 2.17 18.65
C THR A 23 -38.41 1.01 17.94
N ALA A 24 -39.12 0.24 17.10
CA ALA A 24 -38.54 -0.90 16.39
C ALA A 24 -37.79 -0.52 15.09
N PHE A 25 -37.96 0.70 14.57
CA PHE A 25 -37.40 1.08 13.26
C PHE A 25 -36.00 1.73 13.28
N VAL A 26 -35.42 2.00 14.45
CA VAL A 26 -34.10 2.68 14.52
C VAL A 26 -32.93 1.67 14.56
N ALA A 27 -33.19 0.37 14.68
CA ALA A 27 -32.16 -0.67 14.75
C ALA A 27 -31.76 -1.28 13.39
N ALA A 28 -32.17 -0.66 12.28
CA ALA A 28 -31.79 -1.08 10.92
C ALA A 28 -30.94 -0.01 10.22
N CYS A 29 -30.01 0.64 10.94
CA CYS A 29 -28.84 1.22 10.27
C CYS A 29 -28.02 0.04 9.74
N GLY A 30 -28.21 -0.27 8.45
CA GLY A 30 -27.44 -1.28 7.75
C GLY A 30 -25.97 -1.11 8.08
N ARG A 31 -25.37 -2.14 8.67
CA ARG A 31 -23.92 -2.28 8.68
C ARG A 31 -23.53 -2.48 7.22
N ILE A 32 -23.36 -1.38 6.48
CA ILE A 32 -22.59 -1.40 5.26
C ILE A 32 -21.22 -1.84 5.73
N THR A 33 -20.94 -3.11 5.53
CA THR A 33 -19.63 -3.68 5.77
C THR A 33 -18.80 -3.17 4.61
N VAL A 34 -18.39 -1.90 4.67
CA VAL A 34 -17.32 -1.40 3.82
C VAL A 34 -16.09 -2.09 4.38
N THR A 35 -15.86 -3.34 3.95
CA THR A 35 -14.50 -3.86 3.92
C THR A 35 -13.73 -2.88 3.06
N GLU A 36 -12.98 -1.99 3.71
CA GLU A 36 -12.01 -1.13 3.06
C GLU A 36 -11.25 -2.01 2.06
N PRO A 37 -11.26 -1.68 0.76
CA PRO A 37 -10.54 -2.48 -0.21
C PRO A 37 -9.11 -2.64 0.29
N PRO A 38 -8.53 -3.85 0.21
CA PRO A 38 -7.17 -4.07 0.67
C PRO A 38 -6.27 -3.01 0.03
N ALA A 39 -5.43 -2.37 0.85
CA ALA A 39 -4.61 -1.25 0.40
C ALA A 39 -3.85 -1.67 -0.86
N THR A 40 -4.08 -0.96 -1.96
CA THR A 40 -3.37 -1.21 -3.21
C THR A 40 -1.94 -0.73 -3.05
N PRO A 41 -0.95 -1.50 -3.54
CA PRO A 41 0.44 -1.07 -3.55
C PRO A 41 0.57 0.36 -4.14
N THR A 42 1.35 1.21 -3.47
CA THR A 42 1.60 2.59 -3.92
C THR A 42 2.37 2.58 -5.25
N ASP A 43 2.05 3.51 -6.16
CA ASP A 43 2.81 3.69 -7.39
C ASP A 43 4.17 4.36 -7.13
N PHE A 44 5.02 4.44 -8.16
CA PHE A 44 6.36 5.03 -8.01
C PHE A 44 6.32 6.50 -7.54
N PRO A 45 5.49 7.40 -8.11
CA PRO A 45 5.34 8.76 -7.58
C PRO A 45 4.98 8.78 -6.09
N GLY A 46 3.99 8.00 -5.64
CA GLY A 46 3.63 7.93 -4.23
C GLY A 46 4.75 7.37 -3.36
N LEU A 47 5.51 6.38 -3.84
CA LEU A 47 6.68 5.85 -3.14
C LEU A 47 7.78 6.91 -3.00
N THR A 48 8.10 7.65 -4.06
CA THR A 48 9.07 8.75 -3.98
C THR A 48 8.64 9.84 -3.02
N GLY A 49 7.34 10.16 -2.93
CA GLY A 49 6.79 11.07 -1.93
C GLY A 49 7.06 10.58 -0.49
N ARG A 50 6.89 9.28 -0.23
CA ARG A 50 7.17 8.68 1.09
C ARG A 50 8.67 8.65 1.39
N LEU A 51 9.52 8.35 0.41
CA LEU A 51 10.98 8.39 0.55
C LEU A 51 11.46 9.79 0.92
N ASN A 52 10.98 10.81 0.20
CA ASN A 52 11.31 12.21 0.49
C ASN A 52 10.85 12.62 1.90
N ALA A 53 9.64 12.21 2.31
CA ALA A 53 9.14 12.46 3.66
C ALA A 53 9.98 11.76 4.75
N ALA A 54 10.62 10.64 4.42
CA ALA A 54 11.56 9.93 5.29
C ALA A 54 12.99 10.51 5.24
N GLY A 55 13.23 11.59 4.49
CA GLY A 55 14.54 12.21 4.35
C GLY A 55 15.45 11.56 3.30
N ILE A 56 14.89 10.74 2.41
CA ILE A 56 15.60 10.15 1.27
C ILE A 56 15.19 10.89 0.00
N GLU A 57 16.16 11.56 -0.61
CA GLU A 57 15.98 12.22 -1.89
C GLU A 57 16.10 11.23 -3.06
N VAL A 58 15.20 11.32 -4.05
CA VAL A 58 15.21 10.50 -5.26
C VAL A 58 15.41 11.39 -6.50
N ARG A 59 16.36 11.02 -7.36
CA ARG A 59 16.72 11.75 -8.60
C ARG A 59 16.98 10.81 -9.77
N ASP A 60 17.09 11.40 -10.96
CA ASP A 60 17.59 10.74 -12.19
C ASP A 60 16.88 9.43 -12.55
N TRP A 61 15.56 9.40 -12.35
CA TRP A 61 14.79 8.17 -12.56
C TRP A 61 14.56 7.86 -14.04
N VAL A 62 14.65 6.58 -14.39
CA VAL A 62 14.45 6.05 -15.73
C VAL A 62 13.69 4.73 -15.63
N SER A 63 12.54 4.65 -16.31
CA SER A 63 11.78 3.41 -16.43
C SER A 63 12.39 2.49 -17.48
N GLY A 64 12.33 1.18 -17.27
CA GLY A 64 12.79 0.19 -18.25
C GLY A 64 14.26 -0.23 -18.12
N ASP A 65 15.04 0.42 -17.26
CA ASP A 65 16.46 0.11 -17.08
C ASP A 65 16.66 -0.99 -16.03
N ALA A 66 16.55 -2.25 -16.45
CA ALA A 66 16.73 -3.41 -15.58
C ALA A 66 18.20 -3.67 -15.23
N GLY A 67 19.13 -3.13 -16.02
CA GLY A 67 20.55 -3.54 -16.00
C GLY A 67 20.81 -4.92 -16.61
N CYS A 68 19.78 -5.60 -17.13
CA CYS A 68 19.87 -6.86 -17.85
C CYS A 68 18.89 -6.89 -19.04
N ALA A 69 19.00 -7.91 -19.91
CA ALA A 69 18.17 -8.05 -21.11
C ALA A 69 16.91 -8.93 -20.89
N ASP A 70 16.49 -9.14 -19.64
CA ASP A 70 15.32 -9.96 -19.31
C ASP A 70 14.01 -9.20 -19.70
N PRO A 71 13.26 -9.69 -20.70
CA PRO A 71 12.06 -9.02 -21.18
C PRO A 71 10.91 -9.01 -20.16
N ASP A 72 10.92 -9.88 -19.15
CA ASP A 72 9.89 -9.93 -18.11
C ASP A 72 10.16 -8.93 -16.99
N LEU A 73 11.43 -8.55 -16.78
CA LEU A 73 11.83 -7.60 -15.73
C LEU A 73 11.89 -6.14 -16.22
N VAL A 74 12.27 -5.93 -17.49
CA VAL A 74 12.38 -4.58 -18.09
C VAL A 74 11.10 -3.74 -17.89
N PRO A 75 9.87 -4.25 -18.11
CA PRO A 75 8.67 -3.43 -17.93
C PRO A 75 8.37 -3.07 -16.47
N ALA A 76 8.95 -3.80 -15.50
CA ALA A 76 8.65 -3.67 -14.08
C ALA A 76 9.63 -2.76 -13.34
N VAL A 77 10.72 -2.31 -13.99
CA VAL A 77 11.84 -1.68 -13.29
C VAL A 77 11.90 -0.17 -13.49
N ILE A 78 12.34 0.50 -12.43
CA ILE A 78 12.69 1.92 -12.44
C ILE A 78 14.08 2.07 -11.80
N ARG A 79 15.04 2.52 -12.58
CA ARG A 79 16.36 2.95 -12.07
C ARG A 79 16.24 4.36 -11.53
N PHE A 80 16.91 4.68 -10.44
CA PHE A 80 17.04 6.04 -9.90
C PHE A 80 18.29 6.16 -9.04
N SER A 81 18.68 7.37 -8.67
CA SER A 81 19.68 7.61 -7.63
C SER A 81 19.00 8.06 -6.34
N ALA A 82 19.49 7.60 -5.20
CA ALA A 82 18.99 8.02 -3.90
C ALA A 82 20.11 8.33 -2.90
N SER A 83 19.84 9.30 -2.03
CA SER A 83 20.74 9.74 -0.94
C SER A 83 19.92 10.36 0.19
N GLY A 84 20.53 10.52 1.37
CA GLY A 84 19.90 11.17 2.51
C GLY A 84 20.05 10.37 3.79
N ILE A 85 19.50 10.91 4.89
CA ILE A 85 19.71 10.40 6.25
C ILE A 85 21.21 10.37 6.57
N ASP A 86 21.84 9.19 6.51
CA ASP A 86 23.26 8.92 6.73
C ASP A 86 23.99 8.46 5.45
N GLN A 87 23.27 8.33 4.33
CA GLN A 87 23.82 8.04 3.01
C GLN A 87 24.22 9.35 2.29
N ALA A 88 25.45 9.80 2.53
CA ALA A 88 25.95 11.07 1.99
C ALA A 88 26.19 11.03 0.47
N THR A 89 26.65 9.90 -0.06
CA THR A 89 26.92 9.73 -1.50
C THR A 89 25.70 9.08 -2.16
N PRO A 90 25.14 9.67 -3.22
CA PRO A 90 24.05 9.04 -3.97
C PRO A 90 24.41 7.66 -4.48
N VAL A 91 23.52 6.70 -4.25
CA VAL A 91 23.64 5.33 -4.74
C VAL A 91 22.63 5.11 -5.87
N THR A 92 23.05 4.40 -6.92
CA THR A 92 22.13 3.98 -7.99
C THR A 92 21.38 2.75 -7.54
N MET A 93 20.05 2.81 -7.63
CA MET A 93 19.14 1.77 -7.21
C MET A 93 18.18 1.41 -8.34
N ARG A 94 17.63 0.21 -8.28
CA ARG A 94 16.56 -0.25 -9.15
C ARG A 94 15.41 -0.79 -8.31
N LEU A 95 14.24 -0.22 -8.52
CA LEU A 95 13.00 -0.71 -7.93
C LEU A 95 12.24 -1.49 -9.00
N PHE A 96 12.01 -2.77 -8.72
CA PHE A 96 11.11 -3.62 -9.47
C PHE A 96 9.74 -3.57 -8.81
N VAL A 97 8.72 -3.12 -9.55
CA VAL A 97 7.33 -3.01 -9.11
C VAL A 97 6.51 -4.02 -9.89
N PHE A 98 6.06 -5.06 -9.22
CA PHE A 98 5.21 -6.08 -9.82
C PHE A 98 3.73 -5.73 -9.68
N ARG A 99 2.91 -6.23 -10.60
CA ARG A 99 1.47 -5.95 -10.60
C ARG A 99 0.73 -6.50 -9.37
N ASN A 100 1.20 -7.61 -8.81
CA ASN A 100 0.56 -8.33 -7.70
C ASN A 100 1.50 -9.37 -7.08
N ARG A 101 1.10 -9.94 -5.94
CA ARG A 101 1.82 -11.04 -5.26
C ARG A 101 2.22 -12.17 -6.20
N PRO A 102 1.33 -12.75 -7.04
CA PRO A 102 1.73 -13.84 -7.93
C PRO A 102 2.83 -13.45 -8.91
N ALA A 103 2.81 -12.23 -9.46
CA ALA A 103 3.89 -11.76 -10.33
C ALA A 103 5.19 -11.56 -9.54
N PHE A 104 5.13 -10.97 -8.35
CA PHE A 104 6.29 -10.85 -7.46
C PHE A 104 6.91 -12.23 -7.16
N GLU A 105 6.14 -13.21 -6.72
CA GLU A 105 6.67 -14.54 -6.37
C GLU A 105 7.30 -15.25 -7.58
N ARG A 106 6.74 -15.07 -8.79
CA ARG A 106 7.32 -15.64 -10.01
C ARG A 106 8.65 -15.01 -10.40
N HIS A 107 8.83 -13.71 -10.20
CA HIS A 107 9.94 -12.96 -10.76
C HIS A 107 11.01 -12.54 -9.74
N ARG A 108 10.71 -12.52 -8.44
CA ARG A 108 11.65 -12.03 -7.40
C ARG A 108 12.99 -12.74 -7.39
N ALA A 109 13.01 -14.04 -7.70
CA ALA A 109 14.24 -14.82 -7.77
C ALA A 109 15.13 -14.47 -8.98
N ALA A 110 14.56 -13.89 -10.04
CA ALA A 110 15.30 -13.44 -11.22
C ALA A 110 15.94 -12.06 -11.02
N VAL A 111 15.50 -11.28 -10.03
CA VAL A 111 16.02 -9.94 -9.76
C VAL A 111 17.48 -9.98 -9.36
N GLY A 112 17.88 -10.81 -8.39
CA GLY A 112 19.28 -10.91 -7.96
C GLY A 112 20.27 -11.17 -9.12
N PRO A 113 20.07 -12.23 -9.93
CA PRO A 113 20.89 -12.46 -11.12
C PRO A 113 20.90 -11.30 -12.12
N CYS A 114 19.73 -10.71 -12.42
CA CYS A 114 19.64 -9.54 -13.29
C CYS A 114 20.40 -8.34 -12.71
N ALA A 115 20.27 -8.10 -11.42
CA ALA A 115 20.83 -6.96 -10.75
C ALA A 115 22.35 -7.09 -10.53
N SER A 116 22.83 -8.32 -10.37
CA SER A 116 24.26 -8.61 -10.29
C SER A 116 25.02 -8.28 -11.57
N ALA A 117 24.34 -8.21 -12.72
CA ALA A 117 24.95 -7.92 -14.02
C ALA A 117 25.47 -6.48 -14.15
N TRP A 118 25.04 -5.55 -13.30
CA TRP A 118 25.39 -4.13 -13.40
C TRP A 118 26.11 -3.56 -12.18
N VAL A 119 26.08 -4.25 -11.03
CA VAL A 119 26.88 -3.83 -9.88
C VAL A 119 28.37 -3.98 -10.18
N THR A 120 29.18 -3.08 -9.63
CA THR A 120 30.64 -3.11 -9.86
C THR A 120 31.30 -4.15 -8.96
N ASP A 121 30.73 -4.37 -7.78
CA ASP A 121 31.18 -5.37 -6.81
C ASP A 121 29.98 -6.19 -6.32
N ALA A 122 30.00 -7.49 -6.58
CA ALA A 122 28.91 -8.41 -6.23
C ALA A 122 28.87 -8.73 -4.73
N GLU A 123 29.99 -8.62 -4.01
CA GLU A 123 30.06 -8.91 -2.56
C GLU A 123 29.35 -7.83 -1.73
N THR A 124 29.19 -6.64 -2.31
CA THR A 124 28.52 -5.50 -1.68
C THR A 124 27.14 -5.24 -2.28
N TYR A 125 26.61 -6.18 -3.07
CA TYR A 125 25.23 -6.15 -3.54
C TYR A 125 24.24 -6.22 -2.37
N GLU A 126 23.23 -5.35 -2.39
CA GLU A 126 22.15 -5.37 -1.42
C GLU A 126 20.77 -5.40 -2.10
N GLU A 127 19.85 -6.11 -1.45
CA GLU A 127 18.47 -6.26 -1.91
C GLU A 127 17.48 -6.25 -0.73
N VAL A 128 16.37 -5.55 -0.93
CA VAL A 128 15.21 -5.57 -0.03
C VAL A 128 14.01 -6.07 -0.82
N GLN A 129 13.47 -7.22 -0.40
CA GLN A 129 12.24 -7.78 -0.96
C GLN A 129 11.05 -7.46 -0.04
N GLN A 130 10.05 -6.80 -0.59
CA GLN A 130 8.80 -6.50 0.09
C GLN A 130 7.69 -6.43 -0.95
N SER A 131 6.92 -7.50 -1.10
CA SER A 131 5.96 -7.57 -2.21
C SER A 131 4.98 -6.38 -2.24
N PRO A 132 4.68 -5.86 -3.44
CA PRO A 132 5.12 -6.36 -4.75
C PRO A 132 6.44 -5.72 -5.24
N TYR A 133 7.29 -5.28 -4.33
CA TYR A 133 8.52 -4.57 -4.62
C TYR A 133 9.77 -5.42 -4.39
N VAL A 134 10.76 -5.24 -5.25
CA VAL A 134 12.15 -5.59 -4.96
C VAL A 134 13.00 -4.35 -5.22
N LEU A 135 13.76 -3.92 -4.21
CA LEU A 135 14.72 -2.84 -4.34
C LEU A 135 16.12 -3.44 -4.31
N ALA A 136 16.92 -3.13 -5.32
CA ALA A 136 18.25 -3.70 -5.50
C ALA A 136 19.27 -2.61 -5.82
N GLY A 137 20.50 -2.77 -5.32
CA GLY A 137 21.58 -1.88 -5.71
C GLY A 137 22.95 -2.19 -5.14
N GLN A 138 23.90 -1.33 -5.50
CA GLN A 138 25.27 -1.35 -4.98
C GLN A 138 25.26 -0.84 -3.54
N GLY A 139 25.70 -1.67 -2.60
CA GLY A 139 25.99 -1.32 -1.23
C GLY A 139 27.49 -1.11 -0.98
N PRO A 140 27.94 -1.09 0.29
CA PRO A 140 27.09 -1.17 1.47
C PRO A 140 26.21 0.08 1.63
N TRP A 141 24.95 -0.10 2.02
CA TRP A 141 24.07 1.03 2.36
C TRP A 141 24.30 1.50 3.79
N ALA A 142 24.19 2.81 4.01
CA ALA A 142 24.23 3.34 5.36
C ALA A 142 23.06 2.77 6.20
N PRO A 143 23.26 2.39 7.47
CA PRO A 143 22.25 1.67 8.25
C PRO A 143 20.92 2.40 8.41
N GLY A 144 20.94 3.72 8.62
CA GLY A 144 19.73 4.53 8.73
C GLY A 144 18.96 4.62 7.41
N PHE A 145 19.69 4.77 6.31
CA PHE A 145 19.17 4.75 4.95
C PHE A 145 18.51 3.41 4.61
N GLU A 146 19.19 2.28 4.86
CA GLU A 146 18.62 0.95 4.63
C GLU A 146 17.36 0.70 5.47
N ALA A 147 17.40 1.06 6.76
CA ALA A 147 16.24 0.91 7.65
C ALA A 147 15.03 1.71 7.16
N ALA A 148 15.26 2.95 6.72
CA ALA A 148 14.20 3.80 6.17
C ALA A 148 13.64 3.24 4.85
N LEU A 149 14.49 2.71 3.96
CA LEU A 149 14.05 2.05 2.73
C LEU A 149 13.13 0.86 3.03
N ARG A 150 13.54 -0.02 3.94
CA ARG A 150 12.74 -1.19 4.37
C ARG A 150 11.38 -0.75 4.92
N GLN A 151 11.38 0.23 5.82
CA GLN A 151 10.16 0.76 6.42
C GLN A 151 9.22 1.38 5.37
N VAL A 152 9.74 2.19 4.45
CA VAL A 152 8.93 2.84 3.43
C VAL A 152 8.32 1.82 2.47
N LEU A 153 9.08 0.80 2.06
CA LEU A 153 8.56 -0.28 1.22
C LEU A 153 7.46 -1.10 1.92
N GLU A 154 7.63 -1.39 3.21
CA GLU A 154 6.62 -2.10 4.01
C GLU A 154 5.31 -1.32 4.08
N ILE A 155 5.39 -0.02 4.38
CA ILE A 155 4.22 0.86 4.41
C ILE A 155 3.58 0.98 3.02
N ALA A 156 4.40 1.08 1.96
CA ALA A 156 3.92 1.23 0.59
C ALA A 156 3.22 -0.03 0.05
N ALA A 157 3.65 -1.21 0.50
CA ALA A 157 3.04 -2.50 0.15
C ALA A 157 1.64 -2.66 0.73
N GLY A 158 1.37 -2.04 1.89
CA GLY A 158 0.11 -2.17 2.59
C GLY A 158 -0.21 -3.63 2.94
N THR A 159 -1.51 -3.94 3.08
CA THR A 159 -1.98 -5.31 3.38
C THR A 159 -2.22 -6.16 2.13
N GLY A 160 -2.14 -5.58 0.93
CA GLY A 160 -2.50 -6.20 -0.34
C GLY A 160 -1.30 -6.73 -1.16
N GLY A 161 -0.10 -6.70 -0.59
CA GLY A 161 1.13 -7.13 -1.25
C GLY A 161 1.12 -8.57 -1.67
#